data_AF-A0A7W0QVY4-F1
#
_entry.id   AF-A0A7W0QVY4-F1
#
_cell.length_a   1.000
_cell.length_b   1.000
_cell.length_c   1.000
_cell.angle_alpha   90.00
_cell.angle_beta   90.00
_cell.angle_gamma   90.00
#
_symmetry.space_group_name_H-M   'P 1'
#
loop_
_entity.id
_entity.type
_entity.pdbx_description
1 polymer ?
#
loop_
_entity_poly.entity_id
_entity_poly.type
_entity_poly.pdbx_seq_one_letter_code
_entity_poly.pdbx_strand_id
1 'polypeptide(L)' 'RTVLTQLFGITEHTGLYRDQMVKEVVVRSLSGPQEIARDGEPAESATEFHFVKRPGKLIVYRPHDL' A
#
# COMPACT_ATOMS: atom_id res chain seq x y z
N ARG A 1 1.72 -7.98 -1.95
CA ARG A 1 1.28 -7.54 -0.60
C ARG A 1 2.46 -7.05 0.23
N THR A 2 3.47 -7.88 0.51
CA THR A 2 4.60 -7.56 1.41
C THR A 2 5.40 -6.29 1.02
N VAL A 3 5.69 -6.08 -0.26
CA VAL A 3 6.52 -4.95 -0.73
C VAL A 3 5.86 -3.57 -0.55
N LEU A 4 4.57 -3.44 -0.91
CA LEU A 4 3.86 -2.15 -0.76
C LEU A 4 3.66 -1.80 0.72
N THR A 5 3.33 -2.79 1.55
CA THR A 5 3.17 -2.58 2.99
C THR A 5 4.47 -2.09 3.66
N GLN A 6 5.62 -2.50 3.15
CA GLN A 6 6.95 -2.05 3.59
C GLN A 6 7.24 -0.60 3.19
N LEU A 7 6.97 -0.20 1.94
CA LEU A 7 7.20 1.17 1.45
C LEU A 7 6.34 2.22 2.18
N PHE A 8 5.15 1.85 2.64
CA PHE A 8 4.25 2.75 3.37
C PHE A 8 4.45 2.75 4.90
N GLY A 9 5.42 1.96 5.41
CA GLY A 9 5.78 1.93 6.82
C GLY A 9 4.71 1.32 7.73
N ILE A 10 3.91 0.37 7.24
CA ILE A 10 2.77 -0.20 7.98
C ILE A 10 3.17 -1.43 8.83
N THR A 11 4.44 -1.89 8.80
CA THR A 11 4.90 -3.07 9.57
C THR A 11 6.10 -2.78 10.48
N GLU A 12 6.07 -3.30 11.71
CA GLU A 12 7.16 -3.23 12.70
C GLU A 12 8.33 -4.21 12.42
N HIS A 13 8.24 -5.08 11.42
CA HIS A 13 9.18 -6.19 11.20
C HIS A 13 9.75 -6.29 9.79
N THR A 14 10.34 -5.23 9.24
CA THR A 14 11.29 -5.42 8.13
C THR A 14 12.29 -4.27 8.02
N GLY A 15 13.56 -4.58 8.33
CA GLY A 15 14.66 -3.62 8.40
C GLY A 15 15.23 -3.19 7.04
N LEU A 16 14.74 -3.70 5.90
CA LEU A 16 15.34 -3.45 4.58
C LEU A 16 14.82 -2.17 3.87
N TYR A 17 13.66 -1.64 4.27
CA TYR A 17 13.03 -0.47 3.62
C TYR A 17 12.60 0.63 4.61
N ARG A 18 13.03 0.52 5.87
CA ARG A 18 12.61 1.40 6.96
C ARG A 18 12.97 2.88 6.71
N ASP A 19 13.99 3.13 5.88
CA ASP A 19 14.45 4.47 5.50
C ASP A 19 13.74 5.07 4.27
N GLN A 20 12.80 4.35 3.65
CA GLN A 20 12.11 4.76 2.42
C GLN A 20 10.61 4.99 2.64
N MET A 21 10.27 5.76 3.68
CA MET A 21 8.90 6.27 3.82
C MET A 21 8.63 7.33 2.74
N VAL A 22 7.96 6.94 1.66
CA VAL A 22 7.59 7.83 0.55
C VAL A 22 6.09 8.17 0.58
N LYS A 23 5.73 9.35 0.08
CA LYS A 23 4.31 9.79 -0.02
C LYS A 23 3.56 9.10 -1.16
N GLU A 24 4.30 8.65 -2.16
CA GLU A 24 3.78 8.10 -3.40
C GLU A 24 4.69 6.99 -3.92
N VAL A 25 4.08 5.96 -4.49
CA VAL A 25 4.74 4.87 -5.20
C VAL A 25 4.00 4.64 -6.51
N VAL A 26 4.74 4.67 -7.62
CA VAL A 26 4.24 4.28 -8.94
C VAL A 26 4.82 2.91 -9.27
N VAL A 27 3.95 1.95 -9.56
CA VAL A 27 4.33 0.58 -9.95
C VAL A 27 3.88 0.34 -11.39
N ARG A 28 4.82 -0.08 -12.23
CA ARG A 28 4.55 -0.45 -13.62
C ARG A 28 4.76 -1.95 -13.83
N SER A 29 3.74 -2.62 -14.35
CA SER A 29 3.83 -4.00 -14.83
C SER A 29 4.45 -4.02 -16.22
N LEU A 30 5.54 -4.77 -16.37
CA LEU A 30 6.15 -5.06 -17.68
C LEU A 30 5.60 -6.37 -18.28
N SER A 31 4.75 -7.09 -17.56
CA SER A 31 4.16 -8.37 -17.97
C SER A 31 2.77 -8.21 -18.60
N GLY A 32 2.34 -6.98 -18.88
CA GLY A 32 1.00 -6.65 -19.37
C GLY A 32 0.02 -6.26 -18.26
N PRO A 33 -1.27 -6.05 -18.60
CA PRO A 33 -2.29 -5.62 -17.64
C PRO A 33 -2.42 -6.60 -16.48
N GLN A 34 -2.56 -6.06 -15.27
CA GLN A 34 -2.76 -6.83 -14.05
C GLN A 34 -4.03 -6.36 -13.36
N GLU A 35 -4.78 -7.30 -12.79
CA GLU A 35 -5.84 -7.00 -11.85
C GLU A 35 -5.24 -6.97 -10.44
N ILE A 36 -5.53 -5.92 -9.67
CA ILE A 36 -5.13 -5.85 -8.26
C ILE A 36 -6.36 -5.71 -7.38
N ALA A 37 -6.37 -6.44 -6.27
CA ALA A 37 -7.36 -6.23 -5.23
C ALA A 37 -6.96 -5.05 -4.33
N ARG A 38 -7.90 -4.13 -4.07
CA ARG A 38 -7.81 -3.03 -3.11
C ARG A 38 -8.70 -3.38 -1.93
N ASP A 39 -8.12 -3.71 -0.79
CA ASP A 39 -8.84 -4.17 0.40
C ASP A 39 -9.82 -5.34 0.14
N GLY A 40 -9.48 -6.21 -0.81
CA GLY A 40 -10.30 -7.36 -1.22
C GLY A 40 -11.24 -7.09 -2.38
N GLU A 41 -11.45 -5.82 -2.75
CA GLU A 41 -12.24 -5.46 -3.94
C GLU A 41 -11.36 -5.49 -5.19
N PRO A 42 -11.70 -6.29 -6.23
CA PRO A 42 -10.97 -6.29 -7.48
C PRO A 42 -11.11 -4.93 -8.19
N ALA A 43 -10.01 -4.38 -8.66
CA ALA A 43 -9.99 -3.17 -9.47
C ALA A 43 -9.89 -3.51 -10.97
N GLU A 44 -10.06 -2.52 -11.84
CA GLU A 44 -9.83 -2.71 -13.27
C GLU A 44 -8.39 -3.12 -13.58
N SER A 45 -8.23 -3.94 -14.62
CA SER A 45 -6.90 -4.34 -15.09
C SER A 45 -6.14 -3.16 -15.67
N ALA A 46 -4.92 -2.94 -15.18
CA ALA A 46 -4.05 -1.85 -15.63
C ALA A 46 -2.58 -2.28 -15.68
N THR A 47 -1.76 -1.54 -16.43
CA THR A 47 -0.30 -1.75 -16.46
C THR A 47 0.44 -0.83 -15.49
N GLU A 48 -0.23 0.18 -14.93
CA GLU A 48 0.36 1.15 -14.03
C GLU A 48 -0.56 1.42 -12.83
N PHE A 49 0.04 1.47 -11.64
CA PHE A 49 -0.67 1.64 -10.38
C PHE A 49 -0.01 2.72 -9.55
N HIS A 50 -0.80 3.69 -9.14
CA HIS A 50 -0.36 4.84 -8.35
C HIS A 50 -0.90 4.70 -6.93
N PHE A 51 0.01 4.52 -5.98
CA PHE A 51 -0.31 4.42 -4.57
C PHE A 51 0.13 5.69 -3.86
N VAL A 52 -0.83 6.42 -3.30
CA VAL A 52 -0.59 7.70 -2.61
C VAL A 52 -1.08 7.60 -1.17
N LYS A 53 -0.22 7.98 -0.22
CA LYS A 53 -0.65 8.16 1.17
C LYS A 53 -1.42 9.47 1.29
N ARG A 54 -2.75 9.37 1.38
CA ARG A 54 -3.61 10.56 1.45
C ARG A 54 -3.33 11.36 2.73
N PRO A 55 -3.17 12.69 2.66
CA PRO A 55 -3.11 13.53 3.84
C PRO A 55 -4.50 13.61 4.47
N GLY A 56 -4.70 12.89 5.57
CA GLY A 56 -5.96 12.91 6.32
C GLY A 56 -5.83 12.09 7.60
N LYS A 57 -6.39 12.61 8.70
CA LYS A 57 -6.59 11.82 9.92
C LYS A 57 -7.92 11.10 9.79
N LEU A 58 -7.87 9.77 9.70
CA LEU A 58 -9.04 8.94 9.95
C LEU A 58 -9.21 8.83 11.46
N ILE A 59 -10.40 9.15 11.98
CA ILE A 59 -10.77 8.81 13.35
C ILE A 59 -11.17 7.34 13.33
N VAL A 60 -10.37 6.51 13.99
CA VAL A 60 -10.61 5.08 14.09
C VAL A 60 -10.99 4.78 15.53
N TYR A 61 -12.15 4.16 15.73
CA TYR A 61 -12.54 3.64 17.03
C TYR A 61 -11.92 2.26 17.19
N ARG A 62 -11.03 2.12 18.19
CA ARG A 62 -10.44 0.84 18.55
C ARG A 62 -11.12 0.35 19.84
N PRO A 63 -11.49 -0.94 19.94
CA PRO A 63 -11.94 -1.51 21.22
C PRO A 63 -10.87 -1.30 22.28
N HIS A 64 -11.28 -1.00 23.51
CA HIS A 64 -10.35 -0.65 24.59
C HIS A 64 -9.51 -1.85 25.05
N ASP A 65 -9.95 -3.09 24.81
CA ASP A 65 -9.31 -4.29 25.36
C ASP A 65 -9.24 -5.44 24.33
N LEU A 66 -8.01 -5.79 23.91
CA LEU A 66 -7.58 -7.10 23.42
C LEU A 66 -6.21 -7.41 24.03
#